data_AF-A0A5A5TFA4-F1
#
_entry.id   AF-A0A5A5TFA4-F1
#
_cell.length_a   1.000
_cell.length_b   1.000
_cell.length_c   1.000
_cell.angle_alpha   90.00
_cell.angle_beta   90.00
_cell.angle_gamma   90.00
#
_symmetry.space_group_name_H-M   'P 1'
#
loop_
_entity.id
_entity.type
_entity.pdbx_description
1 polymer ?
#
loop_
_entity_poly.entity_id
_entity_poly.type
_entity_poly.pdbx_seq_one_letter_code
_entity_poly.pdbx_strand_id
1 'polypeptide(L)'
;MVHWEHRYLLGTMIFSVVGNVVRDFEDEYEAWRWLESGGWGLVAIEPPDPIRPDACKYYFKRQCPSIAKPVPISRTYSVVNEGRRRRRV
;
A
#
# COMPACT_ATOMS: atom_id res chain seq x y z
N MET A 1 13.72 -1.62 -9.66
CA MET A 1 14.14 -0.42 -8.90
C MET A 1 13.20 -0.27 -7.73
N VAL A 2 13.72 -0.06 -6.52
CA VAL A 2 12.88 0.09 -5.33
C VAL A 2 12.35 1.53 -5.27
N HIS A 3 11.04 1.68 -5.17
CA HIS A 3 10.40 2.98 -4.98
C HIS A 3 9.92 3.11 -3.53
N TRP A 4 10.12 4.27 -2.93
CA TRP A 4 9.66 4.59 -1.59
C TRP A 4 8.55 5.62 -1.67
N GLU A 5 7.46 5.37 -0.95
CA GLU A 5 6.42 6.35 -0.71
C GLU A 5 6.54 6.91 0.70
N HIS A 6 6.13 8.17 0.88
CA HIS A 6 6.19 8.89 2.14
C HIS A 6 4.84 9.51 2.48
N ARG A 7 4.49 9.45 3.77
CA ARG A 7 3.29 10.08 4.36
C ARG A 7 3.63 10.63 5.73
N TYR A 8 2.82 11.56 6.22
CA TYR A 8 2.89 11.95 7.62
C TYR A 8 1.51 11.97 8.27
N LEU A 9 1.45 11.62 9.54
CA LEU A 9 0.29 11.71 10.41
C LEU A 9 0.44 12.95 11.29
N LEU A 10 -0.61 13.74 11.40
CA LEU A 10 -0.69 14.90 12.27
C LEU A 10 -2.07 14.91 12.92
N GLY A 11 -2.12 14.65 14.24
CA GLY A 11 -3.37 14.40 14.94
C GLY A 11 -4.07 13.17 14.35
N THR A 12 -5.28 13.35 13.82
CA THR A 12 -6.07 12.27 13.20
C THR A 12 -5.92 12.18 11.68
N MET A 13 -5.17 13.10 11.07
CA MET A 13 -5.13 13.26 9.62
C MET A 13 -3.84 12.72 9.03
N ILE A 14 -3.97 11.97 7.93
CA ILE A 14 -2.84 11.48 7.14
C ILE A 14 -2.67 12.33 5.90
N PHE A 15 -1.44 12.76 5.67
CA PHE A 15 -1.06 13.60 4.54
C PHE A 15 -0.03 12.91 3.65
N SER A 16 -0.03 13.31 2.38
CA SER A 16 1.06 13.03 1.46
C SER A 16 2.25 13.96 1.73
N VAL A 17 3.42 13.63 1.19
CA VAL A 17 4.63 14.47 1.32
C VAL A 17 4.44 15.90 0.78
N VAL A 18 3.51 16.09 -0.16
CA VAL A 18 3.19 17.42 -0.73
C VAL A 18 2.13 18.18 0.06
N GLY A 19 1.64 17.61 1.18
CA GLY A 19 0.70 18.27 2.08
C GLY A 19 -0.78 18.07 1.75
N ASN A 20 -1.12 17.19 0.81
CA ASN A 20 -2.53 16.87 0.54
C ASN A 20 -3.05 15.89 1.58
N VAL A 21 -4.28 16.11 2.07
CA VAL A 21 -4.97 15.14 2.92
C VAL A 21 -5.25 13.88 2.11
N VAL A 22 -4.73 12.75 2.57
CA VAL A 22 -4.98 11.43 2.00
C VAL A 22 -6.21 10.82 2.64
N ARG A 23 -6.31 10.96 3.96
CA ARG A 23 -7.42 10.43 4.74
C ARG A 23 -7.50 11.16 6.09
N ASP A 24 -8.71 11.30 6.58
CA ASP A 24 -9.04 11.82 7.90
C ASP A 24 -9.71 10.71 8.72
N PHE A 25 -9.46 10.71 10.02
CA PHE A 25 -9.98 9.73 10.97
C PHE A 25 -10.57 10.46 12.18
N GLU A 26 -11.37 9.75 12.98
CA GLU A 26 -11.89 10.29 14.24
C GLU A 26 -10.84 10.22 15.36
N ASP A 27 -9.87 9.32 15.25
CA ASP A 27 -8.88 9.04 16.28
C ASP A 27 -7.47 8.79 15.69
N GLU A 28 -6.45 9.27 16.40
CA GLU A 28 -5.04 9.16 15.99
C GLU A 28 -4.56 7.71 15.96
N TYR A 29 -5.00 6.88 16.90
CA TYR A 29 -4.64 5.47 16.95
C TYR A 29 -5.25 4.71 15.76
N GLU A 30 -6.47 5.04 15.33
CA GLU A 30 -7.03 4.47 14.10
C GLU A 30 -6.22 4.82 12.86
N ALA A 31 -5.82 6.09 12.74
CA ALA A 31 -4.97 6.55 11.65
C ALA A 31 -3.61 5.81 11.64
N TRP A 32 -3.01 5.62 12.83
CA TRP A 32 -1.79 4.85 13.01
C TRP A 32 -1.96 3.39 12.57
N ARG A 33 -3.02 2.72 13.03
CA ARG A 33 -3.31 1.32 12.69
C ARG A 33 -3.54 1.13 11.20
N TRP A 34 -4.13 2.11 10.52
CA TRP A 34 -4.27 2.08 9.08
C TRP A 34 -2.92 2.17 8.35
N LEU A 35 -1.97 2.97 8.87
CA LEU A 35 -0.62 3.04 8.35
C LEU A 35 0.12 1.71 8.55
N GLU A 36 0.11 1.16 9.76
CA GLU A 36 0.76 -0.12 10.07
C GLU A 36 0.20 -1.27 9.20
N SER A 37 -1.13 -1.40 9.12
CA SER A 37 -1.77 -2.42 8.28
C SER A 37 -1.48 -2.24 6.79
N GLY A 38 -1.23 -1.01 6.34
CA GLY A 38 -0.83 -0.69 4.98
C GLY A 38 0.66 -0.94 4.68
N GLY A 39 1.43 -1.44 5.65
CA GLY A 39 2.88 -1.69 5.53
C GLY A 39 3.74 -0.43 5.66
N TRP A 40 3.20 0.64 6.22
CA TRP A 40 3.95 1.87 6.47
C TRP A 40 4.75 1.75 7.77
N GLY A 41 6.06 2.03 7.69
CA GLY A 41 6.94 2.07 8.85
C GLY A 41 7.21 3.50 9.29
N LEU A 42 7.12 3.75 10.60
CA LEU A 42 7.53 5.01 11.21
C LEU A 42 9.04 5.24 11.01
N VAL A 43 9.44 6.46 10.65
CA VAL A 43 10.84 6.81 10.40
C VAL A 43 11.32 8.04 11.14
N ALA A 44 10.42 8.94 11.50
CA ALA A 44 10.76 10.13 12.27
C ALA A 44 9.54 10.66 13.01
N ILE A 45 9.81 11.37 14.10
CA ILE A 45 8.81 12.11 14.87
C ILE A 45 9.34 13.53 14.98
N GLU A 46 8.54 14.48 14.51
CA GLU A 46 8.77 15.89 14.73
C GLU A 46 7.91 16.32 15.92
N PRO A 47 8.53 16.87 16.97
CA PRO A 47 7.81 17.30 18.17
C PRO A 47 6.86 18.46 17.83
N PRO A 48 5.89 18.74 18.71
CA PRO A 48 4.96 19.85 18.50
C PRO A 48 5.71 21.17 18.46
N ASP A 49 5.40 22.00 17.48
CA ASP A 49 5.93 23.36 17.42
C ASP A 49 5.35 24.22 18.56
N PRO A 50 6.05 25.25 19.04
CA PRO A 50 5.49 26.23 19.98
C PRO A 50 4.22 26.91 19.45
N ILE A 51 4.05 26.94 18.13
CA ILE A 51 2.90 27.51 17.41
C ILE A 51 1.73 26.50 17.31
N ARG A 52 2.03 25.19 17.37
CA ARG A 52 1.05 24.10 17.28
C ARG A 52 1.36 23.05 18.35
N PRO A 53 1.13 23.38 19.63
CA PRO A 53 1.53 22.54 20.76
C PRO A 53 0.74 21.23 20.85
N ASP A 54 -0.38 21.13 20.13
CA ASP A 54 -1.39 20.09 20.38
C ASP A 54 -1.13 18.75 19.67
N ALA A 55 -0.17 18.67 18.73
CA ALA A 55 0.10 17.42 18.03
C ALA A 55 1.54 17.29 17.52
N CYS A 56 2.12 16.11 17.72
CA CYS A 56 3.34 15.69 17.05
C CYS A 56 3.06 15.38 15.57
N LYS A 57 4.08 15.49 14.73
CA LYS A 57 4.03 15.07 13.33
C LYS A 57 4.86 13.81 13.13
N TYR A 58 4.22 12.73 12.72
CA TYR A 58 4.85 11.41 12.58
C TYR A 58 5.08 11.10 11.10
N TYR A 59 6.31 10.81 10.72
CA TYR A 59 6.66 10.51 9.34
C TYR A 59 6.75 9.00 9.11
N PHE A 60 6.14 8.55 8.02
CA PHE A 60 6.11 7.15 7.62
C PHE A 60 6.66 6.97 6.22
N LYS A 61 7.27 5.81 5.96
CA LYS A 61 7.63 5.37 4.61
C LYS A 61 7.19 3.95 4.35
N ARG A 62 6.95 3.62 3.09
CA ARG A 62 6.66 2.27 2.63
C ARG A 62 7.40 1.95 1.36
N GLN A 63 7.90 0.72 1.27
CA GLN A 63 8.47 0.21 0.05
C GLN A 63 7.34 -0.15 -0.91
N CYS A 64 7.31 0.45 -2.09
CA CYS A 64 6.45 -0.02 -3.15
C CYS A 64 7.15 -1.17 -3.87
N PRO A 65 6.54 -2.37 -3.91
CA PRO A 65 6.97 -3.36 -4.87
C PRO A 65 6.80 -2.70 -6.23
N SER A 66 7.91 -2.47 -6.94
CA SER A 66 7.82 -2.03 -8.32
C SER A 66 6.87 -2.97 -9.02
N ILE A 67 5.81 -2.45 -9.63
CA ILE A 67 4.93 -3.24 -10.48
C ILE A 67 5.85 -3.84 -11.54
N ALA A 68 6.29 -5.07 -11.33
CA ALA A 68 6.82 -5.88 -12.41
C ALA A 68 5.63 -5.99 -13.35
N LYS A 69 5.72 -5.36 -14.52
CA LYS A 69 4.72 -5.50 -15.58
C LYS A 69 4.31 -6.97 -15.63
N PRO A 70 3.01 -7.32 -15.57
CA PRO A 70 2.61 -8.70 -15.70
C PRO A 70 3.20 -9.22 -17.02
N VAL A 71 4.11 -10.19 -16.92
CA VAL A 71 4.54 -10.95 -18.10
C VAL A 71 3.27 -11.57 -18.65
N PRO A 72 2.92 -11.36 -19.94
CA PRO A 72 1.76 -12.02 -20.51
C PRO A 72 2.04 -13.51 -20.46
N ILE A 73 1.34 -14.23 -19.59
CA ILE A 73 1.36 -15.68 -19.60
C ILE A 73 0.56 -16.07 -20.85
N SER A 74 1.23 -16.34 -21.96
CA SER A 74 0.65 -17.09 -23.06
C SER A 74 0.27 -18.47 -22.53
N ARG A 75 -0.96 -18.59 -22.02
CA ARG A 75 -1.59 -19.89 -21.75
C ARG A 75 -1.89 -20.53 -23.10
N THR A 76 -0.93 -21.30 -23.61
CA THR A 76 -1.18 -22.28 -24.65
C THR A 76 -2.04 -23.37 -24.04
N TYR A 77 -3.33 -23.39 -24.38
CA TYR A 77 -4.19 -24.53 -24.06
C TYR A 77 -3.77 -25.67 -24.98
N SER A 78 -3.04 -26.65 -24.44
CA SER A 78 -2.86 -27.94 -25.09
C SER A 78 -4.21 -28.67 -25.07
N VAL A 79 -4.96 -28.60 -26.17
CA VAL A 79 -6.11 -29.47 -26.41
C VAL A 79 -5.57 -30.89 -26.53
N VAL A 80 -5.75 -31.67 -25.47
CA VAL A 80 -5.48 -33.11 -25.46
C VAL A 80 -6.43 -33.75 -26.46
N ASN A 81 -5.83 -34.30 -27.52
CA ASN A 81 -6.48 -35.16 -28.49
C ASN A 81 -6.77 -36.51 -27.80
N GLU A 82 -8.01 -36.74 -27.37
CA GLU A 82 -8.45 -38.07 -26.94
C GLU A 82 -9.28 -38.72 -28.04
N GLY A 83 -8.58 -39.34 -29.00
CA GLY A 83 -9.18 -40.30 -29.90
C GLY A 83 -9.29 -41.65 -29.22
N ARG A 84 -10.50 -42.17 -28.99
CA ARG A 84 -10.73 -43.62 -28.88
C ARG A 84 -12.17 -44.06 -29.14
N ARG A 85 -12.35 -44.58 -30.36
CA ARG A 85 -13.09 -45.80 -30.73
C ARG A 85 -14.05 -46.40 -29.68
N ARG A 86 -15.30 -46.65 -30.09
CA ARG A 86 -16.02 -47.96 -30.05
C ARG A 86 -17.36 -47.81 -30.80
N ARG A 87 -17.47 -48.40 -32.00
CA ARG A 87 -17.97 -49.75 -32.34
C ARG A 87 -19.51 -49.86 -32.30
N ARG A 88 -20.05 -50.13 -33.49
CA ARG A 88 -21.40 -50.63 -33.81
C ARG A 88 -21.74 -51.86 -32.96
N VAL A 89 -23.00 -51.94 -32.53
CA VAL A 89 -23.89 -53.11 -32.72
C VAL A 89 -25.27 -52.54 -33.01
#